data_AF-A0A7C7GD26-F1
#
_entry.id   AF-A0A7C7GD26-F1
#
_cell.length_a   1.000
_cell.length_b   1.000
_cell.length_c   1.000
_cell.angle_alpha   90.00
_cell.angle_beta   90.00
_cell.angle_gamma   90.00
#
_symmetry.space_group_name_H-M   'P 1'
#
loop_
_entity.id
_entity.type
_entity.pdbx_description
1 polymer ?
#
loop_
_entity_poly.entity_id
_entity_poly.type
_entity_poly.pdbx_seq_one_letter_code
_entity_poly.pdbx_strand_id
1 'polypeptide(L)'
;MTSATVLRLHYNSAEVGYWTASSGVYTATSDRRLKKNIEPVLTVLPNLRKLDVVKYHFKRNEDESIKKQWGFIAQDVIKLFPELVDEGEKEEGQSEAYYGINYDNFGVLAIKAIQEQQAMIDELKKQVTELMAKQNQE
;
A
#
# COMPACT_ATOMS: atom_id res chain seq x y z
N MET A 1 3.08 25.43 -30.16
CA MET A 1 3.54 24.42 -29.18
C MET A 1 2.34 24.03 -28.33
N THR A 2 1.77 22.85 -28.55
CA THR A 2 0.73 22.30 -27.66
C THR A 2 1.41 21.95 -26.34
N SER A 3 1.14 22.71 -25.28
CA SER A 3 1.54 22.35 -23.93
C SER A 3 0.95 20.98 -23.61
N ALA A 4 1.80 19.96 -23.44
CA ALA A 4 1.33 18.62 -23.14
C ALA A 4 0.59 18.66 -21.79
N THR A 5 -0.73 18.43 -21.83
CA THR A 5 -1.60 18.52 -20.65
C THR A 5 -1.40 17.35 -19.69
N VAL A 6 -0.76 16.27 -20.15
CA VAL A 6 -0.47 15.05 -19.38
C VAL A 6 0.83 14.38 -19.84
N LEU A 7 1.52 13.71 -18.91
CA LEU A 7 2.62 12.78 -19.17
C LEU A 7 2.10 11.35 -19.06
N ARG A 8 2.30 10.49 -20.07
CA ARG A 8 1.72 9.14 -20.12
C ARG A 8 2.79 8.05 -19.99
N LEU A 9 2.50 7.01 -19.22
CA LEU A 9 3.32 5.81 -19.08
C LEU A 9 2.71 4.66 -19.89
N HIS A 10 3.54 3.97 -20.67
CA HIS A 10 3.12 2.82 -21.47
C HIS A 10 4.01 1.61 -21.18
N TYR A 11 3.41 0.42 -21.22
CA TYR A 11 4.10 -0.88 -21.20
C TYR A 11 3.54 -1.74 -22.35
N ASN A 12 4.42 -2.27 -23.21
CA ASN A 12 4.02 -3.04 -24.41
C ASN A 12 2.93 -2.34 -25.25
N SER A 13 3.10 -1.03 -25.50
CA SER A 13 2.15 -0.18 -26.24
C SER A 13 0.78 0.04 -25.59
N ALA A 14 0.53 -0.47 -24.38
CA ALA A 14 -0.66 -0.17 -23.60
C ALA A 14 -0.38 0.92 -22.56
N GLU A 15 -1.28 1.89 -22.39
CA GLU A 15 -1.18 2.90 -21.33
C GLU A 15 -1.41 2.22 -19.97
N VAL A 16 -0.51 2.45 -19.01
CA VAL A 16 -0.63 1.91 -17.64
C VAL A 16 -0.97 3.00 -16.62
N GLY A 17 -0.71 4.27 -16.96
CA GLY A 17 -1.10 5.42 -16.15
C GLY A 17 -0.60 6.74 -16.75
N TYR A 18 -0.96 7.85 -16.10
CA TYR A 18 -0.55 9.19 -16.52
C TYR A 18 -0.42 10.15 -15.35
N TRP A 19 0.43 11.17 -15.49
CA TRP A 19 0.50 12.31 -14.60
C TRP A 19 -0.21 13.51 -15.21
N THR A 20 -1.07 14.14 -14.42
CA THR A 20 -1.76 15.37 -14.84
C THR A 20 -0.83 16.55 -14.66
N ALA A 21 -0.55 17.31 -15.73
CA ALA A 21 0.45 18.39 -15.66
C ALA A 21 0.06 19.54 -14.71
N SER A 22 -1.24 19.77 -14.49
CA SER A 22 -1.72 20.84 -13.61
C SER A 22 -1.63 20.51 -12.12
N SER A 23 -1.77 19.24 -11.73
CA SER A 23 -1.81 18.80 -10.33
C SER A 23 -0.61 17.95 -9.91
N GLY A 24 0.17 17.43 -10.87
CA GLY A 24 1.23 16.46 -10.62
C GLY A 24 0.73 15.09 -10.16
N VAL A 25 -0.58 14.88 -10.09
CA VAL A 25 -1.17 13.63 -9.58
C VAL A 25 -1.00 12.51 -10.61
N TYR A 26 -0.48 11.38 -10.16
CA TYR A 26 -0.46 10.13 -10.90
C TYR A 26 -1.84 9.47 -10.88
N THR A 27 -2.30 8.98 -12.04
CA THR A 27 -3.52 8.20 -12.19
C THR A 27 -3.20 6.88 -12.88
N ALA A 28 -3.37 5.76 -12.16
CA ALA A 28 -3.21 4.42 -12.71
C ALA A 28 -4.46 3.99 -13.50
N THR A 29 -4.26 3.24 -14.58
CA THR A 29 -5.36 2.55 -15.26
C THR A 29 -5.95 1.46 -14.36
N SER A 30 -7.28 1.35 -14.31
CA SER A 30 -7.95 0.39 -13.40
C SER A 30 -9.22 -0.26 -13.96
N ASP A 31 -9.53 -0.01 -15.23
CA ASP A 31 -10.72 -0.54 -15.91
C ASP A 31 -10.76 -2.08 -15.84
N ARG A 32 -11.94 -2.64 -15.54
CA ARG A 32 -12.15 -4.09 -15.42
C ARG A 32 -11.73 -4.84 -16.69
N ARG A 33 -11.87 -4.24 -17.87
CA ARG A 33 -11.50 -4.84 -19.17
C ARG A 33 -9.99 -5.02 -19.33
N LEU A 34 -9.20 -4.29 -18.55
CA LEU A 34 -7.74 -4.38 -18.55
C LEU A 34 -7.21 -5.35 -17.48
N LYS A 35 -8.10 -5.98 -16.70
CA LYS A 35 -7.75 -6.88 -15.60
C LYS A 35 -8.18 -8.32 -15.94
N LYS A 36 -7.36 -9.28 -15.52
CA LYS A 36 -7.62 -10.72 -15.62
C LYS A 36 -7.35 -11.39 -14.28
N ASN A 37 -7.89 -12.58 -14.06
CA ASN A 37 -7.69 -13.38 -12.83
C ASN A 37 -7.99 -12.55 -11.56
N ILE A 38 -9.17 -11.92 -11.52
CA ILE A 38 -9.57 -11.05 -10.40
C ILE A 38 -9.97 -11.93 -9.23
N GLU A 39 -9.21 -11.86 -8.14
CA GLU A 39 -9.43 -12.61 -6.92
C GLU A 39 -9.75 -11.68 -5.74
N PRO A 40 -10.65 -12.08 -4.82
CA PRO A 40 -10.94 -11.28 -3.64
C PRO A 40 -9.79 -11.37 -2.63
N VAL A 41 -9.38 -10.22 -2.10
CA VAL A 41 -8.48 -10.18 -0.93
C VAL A 41 -9.30 -10.48 0.33
N LEU A 42 -9.02 -11.62 0.97
CA LEU A 42 -9.81 -12.10 2.10
C LEU A 42 -9.49 -11.35 3.39
N THR A 43 -8.20 -11.30 3.78
CA THR A 43 -7.75 -10.63 5.01
C THR A 43 -6.40 -9.95 4.81
N VAL A 44 -6.23 -8.77 5.40
CA VAL A 44 -4.97 -8.01 5.40
C VAL A 44 -4.59 -7.53 6.81
N LEU A 45 -5.56 -7.37 7.70
CA LEU A 45 -5.35 -6.77 9.02
C LEU A 45 -4.32 -7.52 9.87
N PRO A 46 -4.29 -8.87 9.93
CA PRO A 46 -3.29 -9.60 10.72
C PRO A 46 -1.84 -9.33 10.27
N ASN A 47 -1.63 -9.13 8.96
CA ASN A 47 -0.30 -8.84 8.43
C ASN A 47 0.05 -7.35 8.58
N LEU A 48 -0.90 -6.44 8.35
CA LEU A 48 -0.68 -5.00 8.57
C LEU A 48 -0.27 -4.70 10.02
N ARG A 49 -0.84 -5.41 10.99
CA ARG A 49 -0.49 -5.26 12.42
C ARG A 49 0.93 -5.68 12.77
N LYS A 50 1.62 -6.41 11.90
CA LYS A 50 3.01 -6.85 12.08
C LYS A 50 4.01 -5.87 11.44
N LEU A 51 3.53 -4.87 10.70
CA LEU A 51 4.42 -3.89 10.07
C LEU A 51 4.84 -2.83 11.07
N ASP A 52 6.15 -2.59 11.15
CA ASP A 52 6.74 -1.54 11.95
C ASP A 52 6.96 -0.28 11.12
N VAL A 53 6.39 0.84 11.58
CA VAL A 53 6.68 2.15 11.02
C VAL A 53 7.99 2.66 11.60
N VAL A 54 8.96 2.94 10.73
CA VAL A 54 10.31 3.36 11.13
C VAL A 54 10.58 4.81 10.74
N LYS A 55 11.55 5.42 11.42
CA LYS A 55 12.14 6.72 11.05
C LYS A 55 13.61 6.53 10.68
N TYR A 56 14.02 7.01 9.51
CA TYR A 56 15.38 6.81 9.02
C TYR A 56 15.96 8.05 8.32
N HIS A 57 17.28 8.07 8.19
CA HIS A 57 18.00 8.88 7.21
C HIS A 57 18.51 7.94 6.12
N PHE A 58 18.60 8.41 4.89
CA PHE A 58 19.34 7.67 3.87
C PHE A 58 20.83 7.76 4.15
N LYS A 59 21.59 6.72 3.80
CA LYS A 59 23.06 6.72 3.95
C LYS A 59 23.76 7.85 3.18
N ARG A 60 23.14 8.32 2.08
CA ARG A 60 23.62 9.47 1.29
C ARG A 60 23.40 10.83 1.97
N ASN A 61 22.67 10.87 3.08
CA ASN A 61 22.45 12.09 3.83
C ASN A 61 23.63 12.26 4.79
N GLU A 62 24.64 13.03 4.38
CA GLU A 62 25.80 13.34 5.23
C GLU A 62 25.46 14.31 6.36
N ASP A 63 24.46 15.17 6.15
CA ASP A 63 23.96 16.13 7.13
C ASP A 63 22.84 15.53 7.99
N GLU A 64 23.16 15.25 9.25
CA GLU A 64 22.19 14.73 10.23
C GLU A 64 21.13 15.76 10.69
N SER A 65 21.28 17.03 10.31
CA SER A 65 20.25 18.05 10.55
C SER A 65 19.03 17.90 9.63
N ILE A 66 19.17 17.12 8.54
CA ILE A 66 18.05 16.74 7.68
C ILE A 66 17.04 15.94 8.51
N LYS A 67 15.74 16.24 8.35
CA LYS A 67 14.69 15.52 9.09
C LYS A 67 14.63 14.05 8.70
N LYS A 68 14.48 13.17 9.69
CA LYS A 68 14.15 11.76 9.46
C LYS A 68 12.87 11.61 8.64
N GLN A 69 12.94 10.71 7.68
CA GLN A 69 11.79 10.28 6.90
C GLN A 69 11.10 9.13 7.61
N TRP A 70 9.79 9.05 7.46
CA TRP A 70 8.97 7.95 7.94
C TRP A 70 8.73 6.97 6.81
N GLY A 71 8.72 5.68 7.10
CA GLY A 71 8.41 4.66 6.11
C GLY A 71 8.54 3.26 6.68
N PHE A 72 8.80 2.30 5.79
CA PHE A 72 8.99 0.89 6.10
C PHE A 72 10.33 0.38 5.57
N ILE A 73 10.78 -0.74 6.14
CA ILE A 73 11.90 -1.52 5.60
C ILE A 73 11.34 -2.52 4.59
N ALA A 74 11.80 -2.43 3.33
CA ALA A 74 11.25 -3.24 2.23
C ALA A 74 11.37 -4.75 2.48
N GLN A 75 12.47 -5.17 3.11
CA GLN A 75 12.72 -6.57 3.49
C GLN A 75 11.74 -7.11 4.53
N ASP A 76 11.10 -6.24 5.32
CA ASP A 76 10.05 -6.66 6.26
C ASP A 76 8.68 -6.63 5.60
N VAL A 77 8.44 -5.69 4.69
CA VAL A 77 7.21 -5.65 3.88
C VAL A 77 7.10 -6.86 2.98
N ILE A 78 8.16 -7.27 2.28
CA ILE A 78 8.11 -8.39 1.31
C ILE A 78 7.72 -9.73 1.94
N LYS A 79 8.02 -9.93 3.23
CA LYS A 79 7.63 -11.13 3.99
C LYS A 79 6.12 -11.22 4.23
N LEU A 80 5.42 -10.09 4.18
CA LEU A 80 4.00 -9.96 4.54
C LEU A 80 3.10 -9.58 3.35
N PHE A 81 3.64 -8.77 2.43
CA PHE A 81 2.97 -8.19 1.26
C PHE A 81 3.96 -8.15 0.09
N PRO A 82 4.33 -9.31 -0.48
CA PRO A 82 5.30 -9.37 -1.57
C PRO A 82 4.87 -8.56 -2.80
N GLU A 83 3.57 -8.41 -3.04
CA GLU A 83 3.01 -7.66 -4.19
C GLU A 83 3.18 -6.13 -4.07
N LEU A 84 3.62 -5.64 -2.90
CA LEU A 84 3.88 -4.22 -2.66
C LEU A 84 5.37 -3.87 -2.73
N VAL A 85 6.23 -4.86 -2.98
CA VAL A 85 7.67 -4.67 -3.05
C VAL A 85 8.16 -5.04 -4.44
N ASP A 86 8.79 -4.08 -5.11
CA ASP A 86 9.44 -4.30 -6.40
C ASP A 86 10.93 -4.55 -6.17
N GLU A 87 11.49 -5.55 -6.85
CA GLU A 87 12.94 -5.76 -6.91
C GLU A 87 13.49 -4.99 -8.12
N GLY A 88 14.42 -4.07 -7.89
CA GLY A 88 15.08 -3.32 -8.94
C GLY A 88 16.05 -4.17 -9.75
N GLU A 89 16.73 -3.54 -10.70
CA GLU A 89 17.85 -4.19 -11.37
C GLU A 89 19.08 -4.21 -10.46
N LYS A 90 19.84 -5.30 -10.53
CA LYS A 90 21.09 -5.45 -9.82
C LYS A 90 22.15 -4.55 -10.46
N GLU A 91 22.65 -3.58 -9.70
CA GLU A 91 23.74 -2.73 -10.16
C GLU A 91 25.08 -3.50 -10.19
N GLU A 92 25.98 -3.06 -11.08
CA GLU A 92 27.30 -3.67 -11.22
C GLU A 92 28.09 -3.57 -9.89
N GLY A 93 28.60 -4.71 -9.43
CA GLY A 93 29.36 -4.79 -8.18
C GLY A 93 28.52 -5.00 -6.90
N GLN A 94 27.18 -5.03 -6.99
CA GLN A 94 26.34 -5.42 -5.85
C GLN A 94 26.13 -6.93 -5.80
N SER A 95 25.83 -7.49 -4.62
CA SER A 95 25.48 -8.91 -4.47
C SER A 95 24.00 -9.17 -4.76
N GLU A 96 23.13 -8.21 -4.48
CA GLU A 96 21.67 -8.28 -4.57
C GLU A 96 21.12 -6.95 -5.10
N ALA A 97 19.91 -6.97 -5.66
CA ALA A 97 19.24 -5.75 -6.09
C ALA A 97 18.61 -4.99 -4.92
N TYR A 98 18.36 -3.70 -5.09
CA TYR A 98 17.59 -2.93 -4.12
C TYR A 98 16.10 -3.16 -4.29
N TYR A 99 15.39 -3.21 -3.17
CA TYR A 99 13.94 -3.25 -3.15
C TYR A 99 13.32 -1.85 -3.08
N GLY A 100 12.27 -1.63 -3.85
CA GLY A 100 11.37 -0.48 -3.77
C GLY A 100 10.03 -0.86 -3.16
N ILE A 101 9.33 0.10 -2.56
CA ILE A 101 8.00 -0.11 -1.97
C ILE A 101 6.97 0.71 -2.75
N ASN A 102 5.88 0.07 -3.17
CA ASN A 102 4.71 0.73 -3.71
C ASN A 102 3.83 1.27 -2.56
N TYR A 103 4.13 2.49 -2.12
CA TYR A 103 3.40 3.15 -1.04
C TYR A 103 1.94 3.47 -1.38
N ASP A 104 1.59 3.65 -2.66
CA ASP A 104 0.23 3.99 -3.09
C ASP A 104 -0.76 2.85 -2.77
N ASN A 105 -0.33 1.60 -2.91
CA ASN A 105 -1.16 0.42 -2.65
C ASN A 105 -1.53 0.25 -1.16
N PHE A 106 -0.80 0.86 -0.23
CA PHE A 106 -1.18 0.83 1.19
C PHE A 106 -2.51 1.51 1.46
N GLY A 107 -2.92 2.49 0.65
CA GLY A 107 -4.27 3.08 0.76
C GLY A 107 -5.38 2.05 0.51
N VAL A 108 -5.19 1.17 -0.48
CA VAL A 108 -6.14 0.08 -0.78
C VAL A 108 -6.15 -0.96 0.35
N LEU A 109 -4.97 -1.33 0.87
CA LEU A 109 -4.88 -2.23 2.03
C LEU A 109 -5.55 -1.63 3.27
N ALA A 110 -5.39 -0.34 3.53
CA ALA A 110 -6.02 0.35 4.65
C ALA A 110 -7.55 0.31 4.55
N ILE A 111 -8.13 0.52 3.36
CA ILE A 111 -9.58 0.39 3.15
C ILE A 111 -10.05 -1.02 3.48
N LYS A 112 -9.35 -2.05 3.01
CA LYS A 112 -9.71 -3.44 3.33
C LYS A 112 -9.59 -3.74 4.83
N ALA A 113 -8.56 -3.21 5.48
CA ALA A 113 -8.39 -3.33 6.94
C ALA A 113 -9.54 -2.65 7.71
N ILE A 114 -9.99 -1.47 7.27
CA ILE A 114 -11.15 -0.77 7.85
C ILE A 114 -12.42 -1.61 7.68
N GLN A 115 -12.62 -2.24 6.52
CA GLN A 115 -13.76 -3.14 6.30
C GLN A 115 -13.73 -4.35 7.26
N GLU A 116 -12.55 -4.95 7.46
CA GLU A 116 -12.36 -6.04 8.44
C GLU A 116 -12.64 -5.56 9.86
N GLN A 117 -12.12 -4.40 10.25
CA GLN A 117 -12.38 -3.79 11.55
C GLN A 117 -13.86 -3.49 11.76
N GLN A 118 -14.56 -3.00 10.73
CA GLN A 118 -16.00 -2.73 10.81
C GLN A 118 -16.80 -4.00 11.07
N ALA A 119 -16.47 -5.10 10.38
CA ALA A 119 -17.11 -6.39 10.65
C ALA A 119 -16.87 -6.89 12.08
N MET A 120 -15.65 -6.70 12.61
CA MET A 120 -15.34 -7.04 14.01
C MET A 120 -16.14 -6.18 14.99
N ILE A 121 -16.29 -4.88 14.72
CA ILE A 121 -17.07 -3.96 15.56
C ILE A 121 -18.55 -4.35 15.59
N ASP A 122 -19.13 -4.70 14.45
CA ASP A 122 -20.55 -5.06 14.38
C ASP A 122 -20.83 -6.38 15.10
N GLU A 123 -19.92 -7.36 14.99
CA GLU A 123 -20.01 -8.60 15.75
C GLU A 123 -19.88 -8.36 17.26
N LEU A 124 -18.93 -7.50 17.68
CA LEU A 124 -18.78 -7.14 19.10
C LEU A 124 -20.04 -6.44 19.64
N LYS A 125 -20.65 -5.52 18.89
CA LYS A 125 -21.90 -4.85 19.29
C LYS A 125 -23.06 -5.82 19.47
N LYS A 126 -23.16 -6.82 18.59
CA LYS A 126 -24.16 -7.87 18.68
C LYS A 126 -23.99 -8.68 19.96
N GLN A 127 -22.76 -9.14 20.23
CA GLN A 127 -22.45 -9.90 21.46
C GLN A 127 -22.76 -9.09 22.71
N VAL A 128 -22.41 -7.79 22.73
CA VAL A 128 -22.73 -6.91 23.86
C VAL A 128 -24.23 -6.81 24.09
N THR A 129 -25.02 -6.68 23.02
CA THR A 129 -26.49 -6.59 23.12
C THR A 129 -27.10 -7.88 23.66
N GLU A 130 -26.62 -9.03 23.18
CA GLU A 130 -27.07 -10.36 23.67
C GLU A 130 -26.72 -10.57 25.14
N LEU A 131 -25.53 -10.14 25.58
CA LEU A 131 -25.12 -10.22 26.98
C LEU A 131 -25.97 -9.32 27.89
N MET A 132 -26.24 -8.08 27.46
CA MET A 132 -27.11 -7.16 28.20
C MET A 132 -28.54 -7.69 28.33
N ALA A 133 -29.06 -8.33 27.27
CA ALA A 133 -30.39 -8.94 27.32
C ALA A 133 -30.47 -10.10 28.33
N LYS A 134 -29.41 -10.91 28.44
CA LYS A 134 -29.33 -12.00 29.43
C LYS A 134 -29.24 -11.47 30.86
N GLN A 135 -28.43 -10.44 31.11
CA GLN A 135 -28.30 -9.86 32.46
C GLN A 135 -29.59 -9.21 32.98
N ASN A 136 -30.44 -8.68 32.09
CA ASN A 136 -31.72 -8.10 32.50
C ASN A 136 -32.85 -9.14 32.70
N GLN A 137 -32.56 -10.42 32.48
CA GLN A 137 -33.49 -11.54 32.70
C GLN A 137 -33.22 -12.29 34.01
N GLU A 138 -32.14 -11.96 34.71
CA GLU A 138 -31.77 -12.45 36.05
C GLU A 138 -32.11 -11.40 37.13
#